data_AF-A0A8X6LR77-F1
#
_entry.id   AF-A0A8X6LR77-F1
#
_cell.length_a   1.000
_cell.length_b   1.000
_cell.length_c   1.000
_cell.angle_alpha   90.00
_cell.angle_beta   90.00
_cell.angle_gamma   90.00
#
_symmetry.space_group_name_H-M   'P 1'
#
loop_
_entity.id
_entity.type
_entity.pdbx_description
1 polymer ?
#
loop_
_entity_poly.entity_id
_entity_poly.type
_entity_poly.pdbx_seq_one_letter_code
_entity_poly.pdbx_strand_id
1 'polypeptide(L)'
;MIGNQLERIDKPVRALVGSGDSFSVIFYKYRRFLKKALFSEAKSIMLNVADGSFARPTGKCILRVRISDRELPFEFLAMTHCSHDIILGWDFLAASQAVIDCGHSELHCWPP
;
A
#
# COMPACT_ATOMS: atom_id res chain seq x y z
N MET A 1 -5.36 -25.94 22.29
CA MET A 1 -5.19 -25.61 20.87
C MET A 1 -6.16 -24.49 20.55
N ILE A 2 -5.70 -23.24 20.45
CA ILE A 2 -6.57 -22.08 20.17
C ILE A 2 -6.25 -21.66 18.74
N GLY A 3 -7.22 -21.88 17.85
CA GLY A 3 -7.04 -21.74 16.40
C GLY A 3 -6.71 -20.31 15.98
N ASN A 4 -5.83 -20.18 14.99
CA ASN A 4 -5.57 -18.94 14.28
C ASN A 4 -6.84 -18.51 13.54
N GLN A 5 -7.69 -17.69 14.16
CA GLN A 5 -8.78 -17.03 13.43
C GLN A 5 -8.19 -15.87 12.62
N LEU A 6 -8.04 -16.09 11.32
CA LEU A 6 -7.74 -15.03 10.36
C LEU A 6 -9.01 -14.21 10.12
N GLU A 7 -9.25 -13.18 10.93
CA GLU A 7 -10.31 -12.21 10.66
C GLU A 7 -9.97 -11.45 9.36
N ARG A 8 -10.73 -11.71 8.28
CA ARG A 8 -10.67 -10.90 7.05
C ARG A 8 -11.34 -9.56 7.34
N ILE A 9 -10.53 -8.52 7.53
CA ILE A 9 -11.03 -7.14 7.63
C ILE A 9 -11.24 -6.62 6.20
N ASP A 10 -12.43 -6.86 5.64
CA ASP A 10 -12.88 -6.24 4.38
C ASP A 10 -13.50 -4.88 4.71
N LYS A 11 -12.65 -3.87 4.92
CA LYS A 11 -13.11 -2.47 5.02
C LYS A 11 -12.75 -1.73 3.73
N PRO A 12 -13.68 -0.99 3.11
CA PRO A 12 -13.32 -0.11 2.01
C PRO A 12 -12.32 0.93 2.51
N VAL A 13 -11.22 1.10 1.77
CA VAL A 13 -10.18 2.09 2.07
C VAL A 13 -10.07 3.03 0.90
N ARG A 14 -9.91 4.33 1.18
CA ARG A 14 -9.52 5.31 0.17
C ARG A 14 -8.00 5.32 0.09
N ALA A 15 -7.46 4.97 -1.05
CA ALA A 15 -6.04 5.08 -1.35
C ALA A 15 -5.81 6.24 -2.32
N LEU A 16 -4.71 6.97 -2.15
CA LEU A 16 -4.20 7.88 -3.16
C LEU A 16 -3.50 7.07 -4.25
N VAL A 17 -3.78 7.35 -5.52
CA VAL A 17 -3.04 6.77 -6.66
C VAL A 17 -1.94 7.75 -7.03
N GLY A 18 -0.68 7.32 -6.91
CA GLY A 18 0.50 8.17 -7.11
C GLY A 18 1.47 7.55 -8.11
N SER A 19 1.29 7.80 -9.41
CA SER A 19 2.21 7.29 -10.44
C SER A 19 3.62 7.92 -10.37
N GLY A 20 3.76 9.05 -9.69
CA GLY A 20 5.05 9.68 -9.40
C GLY A 20 5.77 9.09 -8.17
N ASP A 21 5.07 8.29 -7.36
CA ASP A 21 5.66 7.66 -6.18
C ASP A 21 6.27 6.33 -6.58
N SER A 22 7.56 6.11 -6.32
CA SER A 22 8.21 4.84 -6.70
C SER A 22 7.69 3.64 -5.90
N PHE A 23 7.20 3.87 -4.67
CA PHE A 23 6.80 2.83 -3.74
C PHE A 23 5.39 3.04 -3.23
N SER A 24 4.70 1.93 -3.01
CA SER A 24 3.41 1.92 -2.31
C SER A 24 3.63 2.00 -0.81
N VAL A 25 2.80 2.83 -0.18
CA VAL A 25 3.03 3.28 1.19
C VAL A 25 1.78 3.11 2.03
N ILE A 26 1.94 2.69 3.28
CA ILE A 26 0.87 2.68 4.28
C ILE A 26 1.26 3.53 5.49
N PHE A 27 0.32 4.31 5.99
CA PHE A 27 0.50 5.03 7.24
C PHE A 27 0.61 4.05 8.42
N TYR A 28 1.67 4.19 9.21
CA TYR A 28 2.03 3.27 10.30
C TYR A 28 0.93 3.05 11.33
N LYS A 29 0.12 4.08 11.65
CA LYS A 29 -1.01 3.92 12.58
C LYS A 29 -2.18 3.21 11.90
N TYR A 30 -2.40 3.49 10.61
CA TYR A 30 -3.50 2.89 9.85
C TYR A 30 -3.33 1.37 9.69
N ARG A 31 -2.11 0.85 9.48
CA ARG A 31 -1.88 -0.60 9.47
C ARG A 31 -2.33 -1.28 10.77
N ARG A 32 -2.20 -0.60 11.93
CA ARG A 32 -2.63 -1.14 13.23
C ARG A 32 -4.16 -1.20 13.30
N PHE A 33 -4.84 -0.18 12.76
CA PHE A 33 -6.29 -0.19 12.61
C PHE A 33 -6.77 -1.36 11.74
N LEU A 34 -6.03 -1.69 10.67
CA LEU A 34 -6.26 -2.88 9.84
C LEU A 34 -5.76 -4.20 10.45
N LYS A 35 -5.26 -4.19 11.71
CA LYS A 35 -4.65 -5.33 12.40
C LYS A 35 -3.56 -6.05 11.59
N LYS A 36 -2.78 -5.33 10.79
CA LYS A 36 -1.74 -5.92 9.94
C LYS A 36 -0.38 -5.97 10.63
N ALA A 37 0.34 -7.06 10.40
CA ALA A 37 1.68 -7.26 10.91
C ALA A 37 2.68 -6.28 10.27
N LEU A 38 3.78 -6.00 10.99
CA LEU A 38 4.88 -5.17 10.52
C LEU A 38 6.16 -6.01 10.54
N PHE A 39 6.89 -5.99 9.44
CA PHE A 39 8.15 -6.70 9.27
C PHE A 39 9.31 -5.69 9.21
N SER A 40 10.45 -6.02 9.83
CA SER A 40 11.57 -5.07 9.99
C SER A 40 12.44 -4.87 8.73
N GLU A 41 12.08 -5.47 7.59
CA GLU A 41 12.93 -5.56 6.39
C GLU A 41 13.02 -4.28 5.53
N ALA A 42 12.87 -3.09 6.13
CA ALA A 42 12.97 -1.81 5.41
C ALA A 42 14.20 -0.97 5.80
N LYS A 43 15.08 -1.47 6.68
CA LYS A 43 16.15 -0.65 7.29
C LYS A 43 17.14 -0.01 6.30
N SER A 44 17.35 -0.63 5.14
CA SER A 44 18.25 -0.10 4.09
C SER A 44 17.58 0.94 3.17
N ILE A 45 16.25 1.07 3.21
CA ILE A 45 15.52 1.97 2.31
C ILE A 45 15.50 3.38 2.90
N MET A 46 15.84 4.37 2.07
CA MET A 46 15.71 5.79 2.39
C MET A 46 14.99 6.46 1.22
N LEU A 47 13.84 7.05 1.50
CA LEU A 47 12.96 7.66 0.51
C LEU A 47 13.22 9.15 0.44
N ASN A 48 13.33 9.70 -0.76
CA ASN A 48 13.14 11.13 -0.98
C ASN A 48 11.62 11.38 -1.05
N VAL A 49 11.09 12.15 -0.12
CA VAL A 49 9.65 12.44 -0.02
C VAL A 49 9.31 13.78 -0.67
N ALA A 50 8.02 14.07 -0.83
CA ALA A 50 7.54 15.20 -1.63
C ALA A 50 8.03 16.59 -1.17
N ASP A 51 8.41 16.76 0.10
CA ASP A 51 8.97 18.00 0.63
C ASP A 51 10.49 18.14 0.38
N GLY A 52 11.09 17.17 -0.32
CA GLY A 52 12.53 17.10 -0.60
C GLY A 52 13.38 16.57 0.55
N SER A 53 12.76 16.22 1.68
CA SER A 53 13.46 15.58 2.79
C SER A 53 13.64 14.07 2.58
N PHE A 54 14.48 13.47 3.42
CA PHE A 54 14.67 12.03 3.42
C PHE A 54 13.96 11.38 4.60
N ALA A 55 13.20 10.32 4.34
CA ALA A 55 12.47 9.58 5.34
C ALA A 55 12.76 8.07 5.25
N ARG A 56 12.87 7.43 6.41
CA ARG A 56 13.05 5.97 6.51
C ARG A 56 11.73 5.30 6.84
N PRO A 57 11.32 4.26 6.10
CA PRO A 57 10.19 3.45 6.51
C PRO A 57 10.46 2.76 7.85
N THR A 58 9.42 2.63 8.66
CA THR A 58 9.47 1.89 9.94
C THR A 58 9.54 0.38 9.71
N GLY A 59 9.12 -0.08 8.54
CA GLY A 59 9.09 -1.49 8.16
C GLY A 59 8.27 -1.72 6.91
N LYS A 60 7.94 -2.98 6.66
CA LYS A 60 7.08 -3.43 5.57
C LYS A 60 5.80 -4.06 6.12
N CYS A 61 4.74 -4.03 5.34
CA CYS A 61 3.45 -4.61 5.68
C CYS A 61 2.83 -5.22 4.42
N ILE A 62 2.17 -6.37 4.55
CA ILE A 62 1.46 -6.98 3.42
C ILE A 62 -0.04 -6.72 3.58
N LEU A 63 -0.64 -6.13 2.55
CA LEU A 63 -2.08 -5.96 2.42
C LEU A 63 -2.59 -6.86 1.30
N ARG A 64 -3.78 -7.43 1.46
CA ARG A 64 -4.53 -7.95 0.31
C ARG A 64 -5.31 -6.79 -0.27
N VAL A 65 -4.89 -6.35 -1.45
CA VAL A 65 -5.50 -5.22 -2.15
C VAL A 65 -6.52 -5.79 -3.12
N ARG A 66 -7.78 -5.37 -2.97
CA ARG A 66 -8.85 -5.71 -3.90
C ARG A 66 -9.27 -4.47 -4.67
N ILE A 67 -9.07 -4.48 -5.98
CA ILE A 67 -9.52 -3.45 -6.93
C ILE A 67 -10.43 -4.15 -7.93
N SER A 68 -11.67 -3.70 -8.00
CA SER A 68 -12.73 -4.36 -8.78
C SER A 68 -12.90 -5.84 -8.37
N ASP A 69 -12.73 -6.76 -9.32
CA ASP A 69 -12.82 -8.22 -9.16
C ASP A 69 -11.46 -8.90 -8.89
N ARG A 70 -10.37 -8.12 -8.81
CA ARG A 70 -9.01 -8.63 -8.59
C ARG A 70 -8.58 -8.41 -7.15
N GLU A 71 -8.04 -9.46 -6.53
CA GLU A 71 -7.42 -9.41 -5.21
C GLU A 71 -6.02 -10.00 -5.27
N LEU A 72 -5.02 -9.25 -4.80
CA LEU A 72 -3.64 -9.74 -4.69
C LEU A 72 -2.97 -9.27 -3.39
N PRO A 73 -2.11 -10.09 -2.77
CA PRO A 73 -1.24 -9.64 -1.70
C PRO A 73 -0.17 -8.70 -2.28
N PHE A 74 0.02 -7.54 -1.67
CA PHE A 74 1.04 -6.58 -2.06
C PHE A 74 1.79 -6.05 -0.84
N GLU A 75 3.09 -5.80 -1.00
CA GLU A 75 3.95 -5.27 0.04
C GLU A 75 3.96 -3.75 0.02
N PHE A 76 3.78 -3.14 1.19
CA PHE A 76 3.78 -1.69 1.39
C PHE A 76 4.91 -1.30 2.33
N LEU A 77 5.54 -0.16 2.07
CA LEU A 77 6.40 0.51 3.04
C LEU A 77 5.55 1.19 4.10
N ALA A 78 5.83 0.93 5.38
CA ALA A 78 5.11 1.55 6.48
C ALA A 78 5.81 2.84 6.92
N MET A 79 5.15 3.99 6.79
CA MET A 79 5.72 5.31 7.11
C MET A 79 5.10 5.91 8.36
N THR A 80 5.93 6.57 9.19
CA THR A 80 5.45 7.31 10.38
C THR A 80 4.67 8.57 10.04
N HIS A 81 4.94 9.16 8.89
CA HIS A 81 4.26 10.34 8.37
C HIS A 81 3.87 10.08 6.93
N CYS A 82 2.59 10.25 6.61
CA CYS A 82 2.02 10.11 5.28
C CYS A 82 0.80 11.01 5.20
N SER A 83 0.56 11.66 4.06
CA SER A 83 -0.61 12.52 3.86
C SER A 83 -1.92 11.72 3.73
N HIS A 84 -1.82 10.44 3.38
CA HIS A 84 -2.93 9.53 3.18
C HIS A 84 -2.68 8.21 3.91
N ASP A 85 -3.75 7.51 4.28
CA ASP A 85 -3.66 6.21 4.94
C ASP A 85 -2.97 5.16 4.08
N ILE A 86 -3.23 5.19 2.76
CA ILE A 86 -2.62 4.34 1.75
C ILE A 86 -2.28 5.19 0.52
N ILE A 87 -1.09 4.98 -0.04
CA ILE A 87 -0.66 5.47 -1.35
C ILE A 87 -0.29 4.25 -2.21
N LEU A 88 -0.87 4.15 -3.40
CA LEU A 88 -0.49 3.17 -4.42
C LEU A 88 0.54 3.81 -5.34
N GLY A 89 1.79 3.39 -5.20
CA GLY A 89 2.91 3.84 -6.01
C GLY A 89 3.04 3.05 -7.32
N TRP A 90 4.02 3.43 -8.11
CA TRP A 90 4.36 2.82 -9.38
C TRP A 90 4.68 1.34 -9.28
N ASP A 91 5.26 0.88 -8.17
CA ASP A 91 5.50 -0.55 -7.91
C ASP A 91 4.21 -1.39 -7.97
N PHE A 92 3.13 -0.94 -7.32
CA PHE A 92 1.83 -1.59 -7.36
C PHE A 92 1.20 -1.44 -8.73
N LEU A 93 1.24 -0.24 -9.31
CA LEU A 93 0.64 0.04 -10.62
C LEU A 93 1.29 -0.83 -11.70
N ALA A 94 2.61 -0.93 -11.73
CA ALA A 94 3.32 -1.79 -12.67
C ALA A 94 3.05 -3.28 -12.41
N ALA A 95 3.09 -3.73 -11.15
CA ALA A 95 2.87 -5.14 -10.81
C ALA A 95 1.43 -5.63 -11.10
N SER A 96 0.45 -4.72 -11.03
CA SER A 96 -0.96 -5.00 -11.35
C SER A 96 -1.34 -4.60 -12.77
N GLN A 97 -0.36 -4.21 -13.60
CA GLN A 97 -0.55 -3.70 -14.96
C GLN A 97 -1.66 -2.64 -15.01
N ALA A 98 -1.70 -1.74 -14.03
CA ALA A 98 -2.83 -0.87 -13.82
C ALA A 98 -3.00 0.17 -14.95
N VAL A 99 -4.26 0.44 -15.31
CA VAL A 99 -4.66 1.53 -16.19
C VAL A 99 -5.43 2.56 -15.37
N ILE A 100 -4.91 3.79 -15.36
CA ILE A 100 -5.57 4.95 -14.76
C ILE A 100 -6.42 5.59 -15.86
N ASP A 101 -7.72 5.33 -15.85
CA ASP A 101 -8.68 5.95 -16.76
C ASP A 101 -9.14 7.28 -16.18
N CYS A 102 -8.44 8.35 -16.56
CA CYS A 102 -8.80 9.71 -16.16
C CYS A 102 -10.11 10.21 -16.77
N GLY A 103 -10.58 9.61 -17.87
CA GLY A 103 -11.85 9.98 -18.50
C GLY A 103 -13.06 9.52 -17.70
N HIS A 104 -12.96 8.33 -17.10
CA HIS A 104 -14.02 7.74 -16.27
C HIS A 104 -13.75 7.85 -14.76
N SER A 105 -12.58 8.36 -14.35
CA SER A 105 -12.14 8.39 -12.95
C SER A 105 -12.05 6.99 -12.33
N GLU A 106 -11.56 6.03 -13.12
CA GLU A 106 -11.47 4.62 -12.74
C GLU A 106 -10.03 4.11 -12.74
N LEU A 107 -9.77 3.11 -11.92
CA LEU A 107 -8.50 2.38 -11.87
C LEU A 107 -8.79 0.91 -12.19
N HIS A 108 -8.18 0.40 -13.27
CA HIS A 108 -8.31 -0.99 -13.68
C HIS A 108 -6.99 -1.72 -13.46
N CYS A 109 -7.03 -2.98 -13.03
CA CYS A 109 -5.85 -3.84 -12.94
C CYS A 109 -6.01 -5.01 -13.92
N TRP A 110 -4.96 -5.31 -14.67
CA TRP A 110 -4.94 -6.41 -15.65
C TRP A 110 -4.21 -7.64 -15.07
N PRO A 111 -4.57 -8.86 -15.51
CA PRO A 111 -3.84 -10.06 -15.10
C PRO A 111 -2.40 -10.00 -15.68
N PRO A 112 -1.39 -10.46 -14.91
CA PRO A 112 0.00 -10.50 -15.38
C PRO A 112 0.18 -11.36 -16.63
#